data_AF-A0A812B3J0-F1
#
_entry.id   AF-A0A812B3J0-F1
#
_cell.length_a   1.000
_cell.length_b   1.000
_cell.length_c   1.000
_cell.angle_alpha   90.00
_cell.angle_beta   90.00
_cell.angle_gamma   90.00
#
_symmetry.space_group_name_H-M   'P 1'
#
loop_
_entity.id
_entity.type
_entity.pdbx_description
1 polymer ?
#
loop_
_entity_poly.entity_id
_entity_poly.type
_entity_poly.pdbx_seq_one_letter_code
_entity_poly.pdbx_strand_id
1 'polypeptide(L)'
;MLALRLGFQCIFLVFCLTNAPFPVSGNIQTKLKYFETLKAADIHVITKRSIDTNPQAHLKFVNLKGLGRDFSFYLQTSPSILTSDFKAVTVDAYGRKTPISVNKNSFYSGALRDEPNSHVEATWENDNLLATISVPNEIYTVEPAWRHLPYSTNHSMIIYKASDVIKSFKNSRNQHHRICGFKRGVTVSEKEYEDSLAESAYYRTSGSENRSSAAFYQHEYHQSKRRSKRYTKKVHNTCELMVVADYKFYSGVGNKDLLNTANYLIHILRKVDTIYRTTLWDEKAGLINYGIKIKYMSIHREYSNHAQDYNYNKTWEITPLLQAFSRKLEFNKYCLAHLFTYQKFNDGVLGLAYIASSRRNTYGGICSPLYRKQTSFGVDILSLNTGWSSSMNTYGARILTQEADLVTAHGQYKQ
;
A
#
# COMPACT_ATOMS: atom_id res chain seq x y z
N MET A 1 43.81 -11.39 -43.67
CA MET A 1 42.48 -11.95 -43.35
C MET A 1 42.57 -12.97 -42.20
N LEU A 2 43.14 -12.59 -41.04
CA LEU A 2 43.22 -13.47 -39.85
C LEU A 2 43.30 -12.70 -38.52
N ALA A 3 42.96 -11.41 -38.48
CA ALA A 3 43.05 -10.57 -37.28
C ALA A 3 41.75 -9.81 -36.94
N LEU A 4 40.61 -10.27 -37.47
CA LEU A 4 39.29 -9.61 -37.28
C LEU A 4 38.18 -10.58 -36.83
N ARG A 5 38.55 -11.73 -36.26
CA ARG A 5 37.58 -12.75 -35.78
C ARG A 5 37.72 -13.13 -34.30
N LEU A 6 38.55 -12.43 -33.52
CA LEU A 6 38.73 -12.68 -32.07
C LEU A 6 38.10 -11.61 -31.17
N GLY A 7 37.56 -10.52 -31.73
CA GLY A 7 36.94 -9.43 -30.95
C GLY A 7 35.44 -9.58 -30.68
N PHE A 8 34.75 -10.51 -31.33
CA PHE A 8 33.28 -10.62 -31.26
C PHE A 8 32.75 -11.68 -30.28
N GLN A 9 33.61 -12.55 -29.75
CA GLN A 9 33.21 -13.60 -28.79
C GLN A 9 33.41 -13.21 -27.31
N CYS A 10 34.17 -12.14 -27.01
CA CYS A 10 34.33 -11.65 -25.62
C CYS A 10 33.27 -10.63 -25.18
N ILE A 11 32.46 -10.07 -26.09
CA ILE A 11 31.47 -9.04 -25.75
C ILE A 11 30.11 -9.67 -25.38
N PHE A 12 29.84 -10.91 -25.77
CA PHE A 12 28.59 -11.62 -25.44
C PHE A 12 28.62 -12.39 -24.10
N LEU A 13 29.78 -12.45 -23.43
CA LEU A 13 29.97 -13.22 -22.18
C LEU A 13 29.98 -12.36 -20.91
N VAL A 14 29.65 -11.06 -21.02
CA VAL A 14 29.59 -10.13 -19.86
C VAL A 14 28.15 -9.72 -19.51
N PHE A 15 27.14 -10.15 -20.28
CA PHE A 15 25.74 -9.74 -20.07
C PHE A 15 24.85 -10.76 -19.33
N CYS A 16 25.43 -11.76 -18.65
CA CYS A 16 24.67 -12.84 -17.98
C CYS A 16 24.87 -12.96 -16.46
N LEU A 17 25.28 -11.90 -15.76
CA LEU A 17 25.43 -11.93 -14.29
C LEU A 17 24.87 -10.69 -13.59
N THR A 18 23.57 -10.43 -13.73
CA THR A 18 22.82 -9.58 -12.77
C THR A 18 21.41 -10.10 -12.48
N ASN A 19 21.25 -11.42 -12.41
CA ASN A 19 20.20 -12.03 -11.58
C ASN A 19 20.84 -12.56 -10.29
N ALA A 20 21.60 -11.70 -9.60
CA ALA A 20 21.82 -11.94 -8.19
C ALA A 20 20.45 -11.72 -7.51
N PRO A 21 19.81 -12.74 -6.91
CA PRO A 21 18.72 -12.48 -5.99
C PRO A 21 19.25 -11.47 -4.98
N PHE A 22 18.50 -10.40 -4.71
CA PHE A 22 18.82 -9.52 -3.59
C PHE A 22 19.11 -10.44 -2.39
N PRO A 23 20.27 -10.31 -1.72
CA PRO A 23 20.54 -11.12 -0.56
C PRO A 23 19.36 -10.91 0.39
N VAL A 24 18.69 -12.00 0.77
CA VAL A 24 17.70 -11.99 1.85
C VAL A 24 18.50 -11.70 3.12
N SER A 25 18.92 -10.45 3.28
CA SER A 25 19.68 -9.96 4.41
C SER A 25 18.68 -9.67 5.51
N GLY A 26 18.39 -10.69 6.29
CA GLY A 26 17.47 -10.60 7.42
C GLY A 26 17.20 -11.96 8.00
N ASN A 27 17.93 -12.33 9.05
CA ASN A 27 17.65 -13.54 9.80
C ASN A 27 16.27 -13.41 10.44
N ILE A 28 15.28 -14.18 9.97
CA ILE A 28 13.90 -14.17 10.48
C ILE A 28 13.83 -14.35 12.01
N GLN A 29 14.81 -15.01 12.61
CA GLN A 29 14.94 -15.21 14.07
C GLN A 29 15.09 -13.89 14.84
N THR A 30 15.48 -12.81 14.17
CA THR A 30 15.51 -11.46 14.77
C THR A 30 14.15 -10.80 14.84
N LYS A 31 13.14 -11.35 14.15
CA LYS A 31 11.79 -10.77 14.01
C LYS A 31 10.72 -11.64 14.65
N LEU A 32 10.91 -12.95 14.66
CA LEU A 32 9.95 -13.91 15.20
C LEU A 32 10.62 -14.75 16.29
N LYS A 33 9.94 -14.91 17.43
CA LYS A 33 10.33 -15.87 18.47
C LYS A 33 10.16 -17.31 17.98
N TYR A 34 9.11 -17.53 17.19
CA TYR A 34 8.76 -18.83 16.66
C TYR A 34 7.99 -18.68 15.34
N PHE A 35 8.24 -19.60 14.41
CA PHE A 35 7.51 -19.76 13.16
C PHE A 35 7.67 -21.20 12.67
N GLU A 36 6.74 -21.65 11.85
CA GLU A 36 6.85 -22.92 11.13
C GLU A 36 6.86 -22.67 9.62
N THR A 37 7.43 -23.60 8.87
CA THR A 37 7.46 -23.57 7.41
C THR A 37 6.42 -24.51 6.83
N LEU A 38 5.74 -24.09 5.77
CA LEU A 38 4.74 -24.88 5.05
C LEU A 38 5.15 -25.06 3.59
N LYS A 39 4.72 -26.16 2.96
CA LYS A 39 4.77 -26.30 1.49
C LYS A 39 3.41 -26.00 0.89
N ALA A 40 3.42 -25.45 -0.32
CA ALA A 40 2.19 -25.24 -1.11
C ALA A 40 1.41 -26.55 -1.31
N ALA A 41 2.12 -27.67 -1.47
CA ALA A 41 1.53 -29.00 -1.60
C ALA A 41 0.79 -29.49 -0.33
N ASP A 42 1.11 -28.94 0.85
CA ASP A 42 0.49 -29.33 2.12
C ASP A 42 -0.84 -28.59 2.35
N ILE A 43 -1.16 -27.59 1.52
CA ILE A 43 -2.43 -26.86 1.59
C ILE A 43 -3.46 -27.57 0.72
N HIS A 44 -4.46 -28.15 1.37
CA HIS A 44 -5.58 -28.79 0.67
C HIS A 44 -6.66 -27.76 0.37
N VAL A 45 -6.92 -27.51 -0.92
CA VAL A 45 -7.95 -26.58 -1.40
C VAL A 45 -9.03 -27.33 -2.17
N ILE A 46 -10.28 -27.27 -1.70
CA ILE A 46 -11.45 -27.82 -2.38
C ILE A 46 -12.32 -26.66 -2.85
N THR A 47 -12.56 -26.57 -4.16
CA THR A 47 -13.45 -25.53 -4.73
C THR A 47 -14.83 -26.13 -5.00
N LYS A 48 -15.87 -25.62 -4.35
CA LYS A 48 -17.26 -25.94 -4.69
C LYS A 48 -17.83 -24.84 -5.58
N ARG A 49 -18.45 -25.22 -6.69
CA ARG A 49 -19.23 -24.29 -7.52
C ARG A 49 -20.57 -24.07 -6.81
N SER A 50 -20.97 -22.81 -6.63
CA SER A 50 -22.30 -22.52 -6.10
C SER A 50 -23.37 -22.99 -7.10
N ILE A 51 -24.51 -23.46 -6.56
CA ILE A 51 -25.71 -23.80 -7.33
C ILE A 51 -26.52 -22.51 -7.64
N ASP A 52 -26.22 -21.40 -6.95
CA ASP A 52 -26.87 -20.12 -7.18
C ASP A 52 -26.56 -19.52 -8.56
N THR A 53 -27.52 -18.78 -9.09
CA THR A 53 -27.51 -18.08 -10.39
C THR A 53 -26.41 -17.01 -10.53
N ASN A 54 -25.56 -16.80 -9.52
CA ASN A 54 -24.43 -15.88 -9.57
C ASN A 54 -23.11 -16.65 -9.81
N PRO A 55 -22.57 -16.67 -11.04
CA PRO A 55 -21.45 -17.54 -11.44
C PRO A 55 -20.10 -17.22 -10.78
N GLN A 56 -20.01 -16.16 -9.98
CA GLN A 56 -18.75 -15.63 -9.44
C GLN A 56 -18.47 -16.00 -7.98
N ALA A 57 -19.42 -16.59 -7.25
CA ALA A 57 -19.24 -16.99 -5.86
C ALA A 57 -18.69 -18.43 -5.77
N HIS A 58 -17.41 -18.63 -6.12
CA HIS A 58 -16.74 -19.89 -5.83
C HIS A 58 -16.42 -19.98 -4.33
N LEU A 59 -17.05 -20.91 -3.62
CA LEU A 59 -16.68 -21.24 -2.25
C LEU A 59 -15.45 -22.15 -2.27
N LYS A 60 -14.37 -21.71 -1.64
CA LYS A 60 -13.16 -22.51 -1.44
C LYS A 60 -13.09 -22.97 0.01
N PHE A 61 -12.83 -24.25 0.23
CA PHE A 61 -12.50 -24.80 1.54
C PHE A 61 -11.01 -25.05 1.57
N VAL A 62 -10.33 -24.49 2.55
CA VAL A 62 -8.88 -24.57 2.69
C VAL A 62 -8.57 -25.22 4.04
N ASN A 63 -7.74 -26.25 3.99
CA ASN A 63 -7.19 -26.90 5.17
C ASN A 63 -5.66 -26.78 5.13
N LEU A 64 -5.08 -26.30 6.22
CA LEU A 64 -3.63 -26.27 6.43
C LEU A 64 -3.33 -26.61 7.89
N LYS A 65 -2.16 -27.20 8.14
CA LYS A 65 -1.69 -27.52 9.49
C LYS A 65 -0.48 -26.67 9.82
N GLY A 66 -0.41 -26.13 11.03
CA GLY A 66 0.76 -25.39 11.49
C GLY A 66 0.57 -24.91 12.93
N LEU A 67 1.68 -24.70 13.63
CA LEU A 67 1.72 -24.21 15.02
C LEU A 67 0.95 -25.14 15.98
N GLY A 68 0.99 -26.45 15.71
CA GLY A 68 0.25 -27.47 16.44
C GLY A 68 -1.28 -27.41 16.27
N ARG A 69 -1.80 -26.67 15.28
CA ARG A 69 -3.23 -26.50 15.01
C ARG A 69 -3.59 -26.88 13.57
N ASP A 70 -4.76 -27.49 13.40
CA ASP A 70 -5.41 -27.69 12.11
C ASP A 70 -6.32 -26.49 11.81
N PHE A 71 -6.00 -25.71 10.77
CA PHE A 71 -6.82 -24.59 10.31
C PHE A 71 -7.71 -25.06 9.16
N SER A 72 -9.01 -25.11 9.40
CA SER A 72 -10.02 -25.43 8.39
C SER A 72 -10.97 -24.25 8.21
N PHE A 73 -10.85 -23.53 7.09
CA PHE A 73 -11.67 -22.34 6.81
C PHE A 73 -12.32 -22.40 5.44
N TYR A 74 -13.45 -21.71 5.31
CA TYR A 74 -14.05 -21.45 4.02
C TYR A 74 -13.72 -20.04 3.56
N LEU A 75 -13.70 -19.83 2.26
CA LEU A 75 -13.38 -18.58 1.60
C LEU A 75 -14.39 -18.33 0.49
N GLN A 76 -14.91 -17.13 0.48
CA GLN A 76 -15.75 -16.59 -0.58
C GLN A 76 -15.07 -15.36 -1.18
N THR A 77 -15.32 -15.10 -2.46
CA THR A 77 -14.88 -13.85 -3.08
C THR A 77 -15.45 -12.67 -2.30
N SER A 78 -14.56 -11.80 -1.84
CA SER A 78 -14.92 -10.71 -0.94
C SER A 78 -15.27 -9.45 -1.73
N PRO A 79 -16.13 -8.55 -1.21
CA PRO A 79 -16.30 -7.21 -1.76
C PRO A 79 -14.95 -6.55 -2.00
N SER A 80 -14.81 -5.96 -3.20
CA SER A 80 -13.52 -5.43 -3.62
C SER A 80 -13.20 -4.15 -2.86
N ILE A 81 -11.99 -4.09 -2.28
CA ILE A 81 -11.35 -2.84 -1.86
C ILE A 81 -11.12 -1.91 -3.07
N LEU A 82 -11.24 -2.45 -4.29
CA LEU A 82 -11.14 -1.71 -5.53
C LEU A 82 -12.48 -1.04 -5.84
N THR A 83 -12.42 0.21 -6.28
CA THR A 83 -13.58 0.92 -6.83
C THR A 83 -14.11 0.23 -8.10
N SER A 84 -15.37 0.54 -8.48
CA SER A 84 -15.96 0.00 -9.71
C SER A 84 -15.18 0.41 -10.95
N ASP A 85 -14.72 1.66 -11.00
CA ASP A 85 -13.91 2.28 -12.05
C ASP A 85 -12.38 2.15 -11.83
N PHE A 86 -11.95 1.24 -10.95
CA PHE A 86 -10.54 1.01 -10.63
C PHE A 86 -9.66 0.84 -11.88
N LYS A 87 -8.51 1.51 -11.87
CA LYS A 87 -7.47 1.41 -12.91
C LYS A 87 -6.11 1.09 -12.28
N ALA A 88 -5.35 0.25 -12.95
CA ALA A 88 -3.97 -0.04 -12.59
C ALA A 88 -3.07 0.13 -13.81
N VAL A 89 -1.88 0.70 -13.61
CA VAL A 89 -0.88 0.89 -14.66
C VAL A 89 0.51 0.56 -14.17
N THR A 90 1.39 0.21 -15.10
CA THR A 90 2.84 0.25 -14.87
C THR A 90 3.45 1.49 -15.48
N VAL A 91 4.55 1.95 -14.89
CA VAL A 91 5.30 3.13 -15.31
C VAL A 91 6.76 2.74 -15.57
N ASP A 92 7.29 3.15 -16.72
CA ASP A 92 8.70 2.95 -17.10
C ASP A 92 9.58 4.16 -16.70
N ALA A 93 10.89 4.09 -17.02
CA ALA A 93 11.84 5.15 -16.69
C ALA A 93 11.53 6.53 -17.31
N TYR A 94 10.76 6.56 -18.41
CA TYR A 94 10.35 7.78 -19.11
C TYR A 94 8.97 8.29 -18.69
N GLY A 95 8.31 7.61 -17.74
CA GLY A 95 6.99 7.97 -17.25
C GLY A 95 5.84 7.49 -18.14
N ARG A 96 6.10 6.61 -19.12
CA ARG A 96 5.04 6.05 -19.99
C ARG A 96 4.21 5.05 -19.18
N LYS A 97 2.88 5.20 -19.24
CA LYS A 97 1.91 4.39 -18.50
C LYS A 97 1.35 3.28 -19.40
N THR A 98 1.43 2.03 -18.96
CA THR A 98 0.79 0.88 -19.64
C THR A 98 -0.23 0.21 -18.72
N PRO A 99 -1.49 -0.03 -19.16
CA PRO A 99 -2.51 -0.66 -18.32
C PRO A 99 -2.12 -2.07 -17.88
N ILE A 100 -2.49 -2.43 -16.64
CA ILE A 100 -2.42 -3.80 -16.14
C ILE A 100 -3.79 -4.26 -15.67
N SER A 101 -4.09 -5.54 -15.93
CA SER A 101 -5.32 -6.18 -15.47
C SER A 101 -5.09 -6.82 -14.09
N VAL A 102 -5.86 -6.39 -13.09
CA VAL A 102 -5.89 -7.01 -11.76
C VAL A 102 -7.21 -7.72 -11.61
N ASN A 103 -7.18 -9.01 -11.30
CA ASN A 103 -8.39 -9.80 -11.11
C ASN A 103 -9.08 -9.41 -9.79
N LYS A 104 -10.25 -8.76 -9.86
CA LYS A 104 -10.99 -8.36 -8.66
C LYS A 104 -11.49 -9.56 -7.83
N ASN A 105 -11.56 -10.74 -8.45
CA ASN A 105 -12.11 -11.96 -7.85
C ASN A 105 -11.03 -12.87 -7.22
N SER A 106 -9.77 -12.45 -7.20
CA SER A 106 -8.68 -13.20 -6.56
C SER A 106 -8.50 -12.89 -5.06
N PHE A 107 -9.39 -12.10 -4.47
CA PHE A 107 -9.35 -11.72 -3.06
C PHE A 107 -10.53 -12.32 -2.31
N TYR A 108 -10.22 -12.99 -1.20
CA TYR A 108 -11.18 -13.82 -0.49
C TYR A 108 -11.30 -13.40 0.97
N SER A 109 -12.50 -13.59 1.51
CA SER A 109 -12.81 -13.46 2.93
C SER A 109 -13.60 -14.67 3.40
N GLY A 110 -13.51 -15.01 4.67
CA GLY A 110 -14.34 -16.05 5.27
C GLY A 110 -14.02 -16.24 6.74
N ALA A 111 -14.25 -17.45 7.25
CA ALA A 111 -14.06 -17.77 8.65
C ALA A 111 -13.61 -19.23 8.81
N LEU A 112 -13.03 -19.54 9.96
CA LEU A 112 -12.78 -20.90 10.42
C LEU A 112 -14.10 -21.63 10.65
N ARG A 113 -14.10 -22.95 10.41
CA ARG A 113 -15.27 -23.81 10.61
C ARG A 113 -15.53 -24.10 12.08
N ASP A 114 -14.47 -24.18 12.87
CA ASP A 114 -14.46 -24.46 14.30
C ASP A 114 -14.63 -23.20 15.17
N GLU A 115 -14.39 -22.01 14.62
CA GLU A 115 -14.50 -20.74 15.34
C GLU A 115 -15.38 -19.72 14.59
N PRO A 116 -16.67 -19.58 14.94
CA PRO A 116 -17.61 -18.70 14.24
C PRO A 116 -17.24 -17.20 14.29
N ASN A 117 -16.58 -16.77 15.36
CA ASN A 117 -16.15 -15.37 15.56
C ASN A 117 -14.76 -15.09 14.95
N SER A 118 -14.28 -15.98 14.08
CA SER A 118 -13.02 -15.78 13.37
C SER A 118 -13.25 -15.07 12.04
N HIS A 119 -12.20 -14.43 11.54
CA HIS A 119 -12.19 -13.79 10.24
C HIS A 119 -10.91 -14.12 9.50
N VAL A 120 -11.05 -14.57 8.25
CA VAL A 120 -9.92 -14.91 7.37
C VAL A 120 -9.94 -13.99 6.18
N GLU A 121 -8.79 -13.41 5.86
CA GLU A 121 -8.56 -12.75 4.58
C GLU A 121 -7.42 -13.46 3.87
N ALA A 122 -7.63 -13.77 2.59
CA ALA A 122 -6.69 -14.57 1.82
C ALA A 122 -6.60 -14.12 0.37
N THR A 123 -5.41 -14.27 -0.20
CA THR A 123 -5.14 -14.15 -1.63
C THR A 123 -4.05 -15.15 -2.01
N TRP A 124 -3.99 -15.51 -3.29
CA TRP A 124 -2.95 -16.39 -3.82
C TRP A 124 -1.93 -15.57 -4.61
N GLU A 125 -0.66 -15.77 -4.29
CA GLU A 125 0.51 -15.26 -5.02
C GLU A 125 1.17 -16.46 -5.71
N ASN A 126 0.80 -16.67 -6.98
CA ASN A 126 1.07 -17.94 -7.68
C ASN A 126 0.49 -19.12 -6.87
N ASP A 127 1.34 -20.06 -6.45
CA ASP A 127 0.93 -21.22 -5.65
C ASP A 127 1.00 -20.98 -4.14
N ASN A 128 1.50 -19.82 -3.70
CA ASN A 128 1.62 -19.51 -2.28
C ASN A 128 0.39 -18.76 -1.77
N LEU A 129 -0.09 -19.18 -0.60
CA LEU A 129 -1.15 -18.50 0.12
C LEU A 129 -0.57 -17.32 0.90
N LEU A 130 -1.16 -16.14 0.71
CA LEU A 130 -1.02 -15.01 1.61
C LEU A 130 -2.32 -14.86 2.37
N ALA A 131 -2.30 -15.16 3.67
CA ALA A 131 -3.50 -15.16 4.50
C ALA A 131 -3.26 -14.61 5.89
N THR A 132 -4.30 -13.97 6.43
CA THR A 132 -4.38 -13.56 7.83
C THR A 132 -5.63 -14.18 8.43
N ILE A 133 -5.44 -14.94 9.49
CA ILE A 133 -6.50 -15.63 10.23
C ILE A 133 -6.60 -14.94 11.59
N SER A 134 -7.67 -14.21 11.81
CA SER A 134 -7.97 -13.51 13.06
C SER A 134 -8.94 -14.34 13.88
N VAL A 135 -8.53 -14.71 15.09
CA VAL A 135 -9.37 -15.33 16.12
C VAL A 135 -9.47 -14.39 17.33
N PRO A 136 -10.40 -14.57 18.28
CA PRO A 136 -10.65 -13.58 19.33
C PRO A 136 -9.42 -13.11 20.12
N ASN A 137 -8.42 -13.97 20.33
CA ASN A 137 -7.25 -13.67 21.16
C ASN A 137 -5.90 -13.75 20.41
N GLU A 138 -5.89 -14.03 19.11
CA GLU A 138 -4.64 -14.24 18.37
C GLU A 138 -4.83 -13.94 16.87
N ILE A 139 -3.74 -13.57 16.20
CA ILE A 139 -3.71 -13.42 14.75
C ILE A 139 -2.60 -14.30 14.18
N TYR A 140 -2.97 -15.18 13.27
CA TYR A 140 -2.04 -16.00 12.51
C TYR A 140 -1.82 -15.40 11.13
N THR A 141 -0.58 -15.41 10.66
CA THR A 141 -0.25 -14.97 9.31
C THR A 141 0.51 -16.06 8.58
N VAL A 142 0.05 -16.32 7.36
CA VAL A 142 0.70 -17.19 6.38
C VAL A 142 1.18 -16.29 5.26
N GLU A 143 2.47 -16.34 4.95
CA GLU A 143 3.03 -15.58 3.84
C GLU A 143 4.17 -16.34 3.13
N PRO A 144 4.51 -15.96 1.88
CA PRO A 144 5.56 -16.65 1.14
C PRO A 144 6.93 -16.59 1.83
N ALA A 145 7.60 -17.73 1.95
CA ALA A 145 8.86 -17.89 2.68
C ALA A 145 10.01 -17.09 2.05
N TRP A 146 10.02 -16.95 0.71
CA TRP A 146 11.06 -16.24 -0.04
C TRP A 146 11.26 -14.78 0.40
N ARG A 147 10.30 -14.20 1.12
CA ARG A 147 10.38 -12.85 1.67
C ARG A 147 11.36 -12.73 2.85
N HIS A 148 11.60 -13.84 3.55
CA HIS A 148 12.30 -13.86 4.84
C HIS A 148 13.35 -14.97 4.95
N LEU A 149 13.25 -15.99 4.09
CA LEU A 149 14.12 -17.15 4.06
C LEU A 149 14.80 -17.26 2.69
N PRO A 150 16.02 -17.83 2.64
CA PRO A 150 16.64 -18.26 1.39
C PRO A 150 15.73 -19.22 0.61
N TYR A 151 15.90 -19.28 -0.71
CA TYR A 151 15.16 -20.23 -1.52
C TYR A 151 15.43 -21.67 -1.08
N SER A 152 14.39 -22.49 -1.01
CA SER A 152 14.45 -23.91 -0.65
C SER A 152 13.30 -24.66 -1.29
N THR A 153 13.52 -25.92 -1.64
CA THR A 153 12.45 -26.85 -2.08
C THR A 153 11.65 -27.42 -0.92
N ASN A 154 12.15 -27.27 0.32
CA ASN A 154 11.53 -27.84 1.51
C ASN A 154 10.46 -26.94 2.13
N HIS A 155 10.37 -25.68 1.71
CA HIS A 155 9.37 -24.74 2.20
C HIS A 155 9.01 -23.71 1.13
N SER A 156 7.75 -23.33 1.05
CA SER A 156 7.29 -22.25 0.16
C SER A 156 6.63 -21.10 0.92
N MET A 157 6.15 -21.35 2.14
CA MET A 157 5.51 -20.38 3.01
C MET A 157 6.01 -20.50 4.45
N ILE A 158 5.75 -19.46 5.25
CA ILE A 158 5.88 -19.47 6.70
C ILE A 158 4.53 -19.21 7.35
N ILE A 159 4.34 -19.73 8.56
CA ILE A 159 3.20 -19.42 9.42
C ILE A 159 3.70 -19.00 10.81
N TYR A 160 3.14 -17.92 11.34
CA TYR A 160 3.52 -17.40 12.66
C TYR A 160 2.36 -16.67 13.35
N LYS A 161 2.49 -16.45 14.66
CA LYS A 161 1.52 -15.72 15.50
C LYS A 161 1.92 -14.27 15.67
N ALA A 162 0.94 -13.38 15.85
CA ALA A 162 1.20 -12.00 16.20
C ALA A 162 1.90 -11.86 17.57
N SER A 163 1.63 -12.78 18.51
CA SER A 163 2.32 -12.83 19.81
C SER A 163 3.81 -13.23 19.74
N ASP A 164 4.21 -13.89 18.64
CA ASP A 164 5.60 -14.29 18.37
C ASP A 164 6.42 -13.19 17.70
N VAL A 165 5.79 -12.11 17.23
CA VAL A 165 6.50 -10.95 16.66
C VAL A 165 7.32 -10.25 17.76
N ILE A 166 8.63 -10.14 17.53
CA ILE A 166 9.57 -9.53 18.46
C ILE A 166 9.41 -8.00 18.44
N LYS A 167 8.72 -7.50 19.46
CA LYS A 167 8.52 -6.07 19.68
C LYS A 167 9.83 -5.44 20.18
N SER A 168 10.56 -4.77 19.30
CA SER A 168 11.84 -4.10 19.66
C SER A 168 11.69 -2.83 20.51
N PHE A 169 10.60 -2.68 21.27
CA PHE A 169 10.33 -1.52 22.11
C PHE A 169 11.02 -1.58 23.48
N LYS A 170 11.55 -2.73 23.92
CA LYS A 170 11.81 -2.97 25.35
C LYS A 170 13.21 -2.65 25.89
N ASN A 171 14.25 -2.36 25.10
CA ASN A 171 15.60 -2.12 25.65
C ASN A 171 16.30 -0.90 25.01
N SER A 172 15.99 0.31 25.46
CA SER A 172 16.79 1.49 25.10
C SER A 172 16.93 2.48 26.26
N ARG A 173 17.54 2.03 27.36
CA ARG A 173 18.22 2.97 28.28
C ARG A 173 19.58 3.43 27.72
N ASN A 174 20.18 2.65 26.81
CA ASN A 174 21.40 3.02 26.08
C ASN A 174 21.16 2.91 24.56
N GLN A 175 20.99 4.06 23.92
CA GLN A 175 21.24 4.43 22.51
C GLN A 175 20.91 3.45 21.33
N HIS A 176 20.15 3.99 20.36
CA HIS A 176 20.08 3.69 18.91
C HIS A 176 19.20 2.58 18.31
N HIS A 177 18.33 1.87 19.04
CA HIS A 177 17.52 0.81 18.41
C HIS A 177 16.01 0.95 18.63
N ARG A 178 15.36 1.77 17.78
CA ARG A 178 13.90 1.87 17.70
C ARG A 178 13.42 1.24 16.38
N ILE A 179 12.64 0.16 16.46
CA ILE A 179 11.74 -0.24 15.37
C ILE A 179 10.50 0.64 15.53
N CYS A 180 10.19 1.49 14.55
CA CYS A 180 9.26 2.62 14.63
C CYS A 180 9.79 3.81 15.43
N GLY A 181 10.86 4.44 14.95
CA GLY A 181 11.20 5.80 15.36
C GLY A 181 10.05 6.75 15.07
N PHE A 182 9.54 7.39 16.12
CA PHE A 182 8.52 8.43 15.97
C PHE A 182 9.20 9.74 15.56
N LYS A 183 8.99 10.16 14.30
CA LYS A 183 9.07 11.58 13.92
C LYS A 183 7.65 12.13 13.95
N ARG A 184 7.49 13.38 14.43
CA ARG A 184 6.23 14.12 14.22
C ARG A 184 5.99 14.19 12.71
N GLY A 185 4.75 13.95 12.28
CA GLY A 185 4.40 14.17 10.87
C GLY A 185 4.61 15.64 10.51
N VAL A 186 4.62 15.93 9.23
CA VAL A 186 4.90 17.30 8.78
C VAL A 186 3.62 18.10 8.91
N THR A 187 3.59 19.00 9.90
CA THR A 187 2.58 20.06 9.98
C THR A 187 3.15 21.30 9.31
N VAL A 188 2.29 22.04 8.62
CA VAL A 188 2.60 23.36 8.11
C VAL A 188 2.92 24.29 9.30
N SER A 189 3.92 25.17 9.18
CA SER A 189 4.31 26.07 10.27
C SER A 189 3.19 27.06 10.62
N GLU A 190 3.24 27.67 11.80
CA GLU A 190 2.18 28.60 12.24
C GLU A 190 2.05 29.82 11.31
N LYS A 191 3.17 30.31 10.76
CA LYS A 191 3.17 31.36 9.74
C LYS A 191 2.52 30.90 8.43
N GLU A 192 2.91 29.73 7.93
CA GLU A 192 2.31 29.15 6.72
C GLU A 192 0.82 28.78 6.93
N TYR A 193 0.41 28.52 8.18
CA TYR A 193 -0.99 28.32 8.58
C TYR A 193 -1.78 29.64 8.52
N GLU A 194 -1.25 30.74 9.05
CA GLU A 194 -1.93 32.05 8.95
C GLU A 194 -2.05 32.51 7.48
N ASP A 195 -1.00 32.30 6.67
CA ASP A 195 -1.04 32.55 5.24
C ASP A 195 -2.12 31.68 4.53
N SER A 196 -2.32 30.44 5.01
CA SER A 196 -3.37 29.54 4.49
C SER A 196 -4.79 29.99 4.79
N LEU A 197 -5.02 30.65 5.93
CA LEU A 197 -6.31 31.21 6.29
C LEU A 197 -6.67 32.38 5.37
N ALA A 198 -5.69 33.24 5.05
CA ALA A 198 -5.87 34.34 4.12
C ALA A 198 -6.18 33.86 2.70
N GLU A 199 -5.45 32.86 2.20
CA GLU A 199 -5.65 32.30 0.86
C GLU A 199 -6.99 31.54 0.75
N SER A 200 -7.34 30.71 1.74
CA SER A 200 -8.63 30.00 1.77
C SER A 200 -9.84 30.92 1.99
N ALA A 201 -9.66 32.04 2.69
CA ALA A 201 -10.68 33.08 2.82
C ALA A 201 -10.86 33.87 1.51
N TYR A 202 -9.76 34.18 0.81
CA TYR A 202 -9.80 34.85 -0.49
C TYR A 202 -10.60 34.06 -1.53
N TYR A 203 -10.34 32.76 -1.67
CA TYR A 203 -11.10 31.90 -2.59
C TYR A 203 -12.59 31.74 -2.23
N ARG A 204 -13.00 32.07 -0.98
CA ARG A 204 -14.41 32.06 -0.56
C ARG A 204 -15.14 33.37 -0.85
N THR A 205 -14.45 34.50 -0.73
CA THR A 205 -15.05 35.84 -0.92
C THR A 205 -15.05 36.27 -2.37
N SER A 206 -14.10 35.81 -3.18
CA SER A 206 -14.20 35.88 -4.64
C SER A 206 -15.19 34.81 -5.10
N GLY A 207 -16.47 35.16 -5.25
CA GLY A 207 -17.55 34.31 -5.77
C GLY A 207 -17.31 33.81 -7.21
N SER A 208 -16.28 32.99 -7.40
CA SER A 208 -15.95 32.28 -8.63
C SER A 208 -16.63 30.91 -8.60
N GLU A 209 -17.94 30.91 -8.80
CA GLU A 209 -18.54 29.84 -9.58
C GLU A 209 -17.91 29.90 -10.99
N ASN A 210 -16.89 29.06 -11.21
CA ASN A 210 -16.32 28.58 -12.47
C ASN A 210 -14.82 28.87 -12.75
N ARG A 211 -14.13 27.74 -12.97
CA ARG A 211 -12.90 27.53 -13.77
C ARG A 211 -11.53 27.67 -13.10
N SER A 212 -11.22 26.71 -12.23
CA SER A 212 -9.83 26.21 -12.10
C SER A 212 -9.73 24.83 -11.42
N SER A 213 -10.58 23.87 -11.83
CA SER A 213 -10.34 22.42 -11.61
C SER A 213 -11.04 21.48 -12.62
N ALA A 214 -11.73 22.02 -13.64
CA ALA A 214 -12.54 21.21 -14.58
C ALA A 214 -12.47 21.69 -16.05
N ALA A 215 -11.33 22.23 -16.50
CA ALA A 215 -11.13 22.62 -17.90
C ALA A 215 -9.92 21.88 -18.50
N PHE A 216 -10.05 20.57 -18.75
CA PHE A 216 -9.25 19.90 -19.78
C PHE A 216 -9.85 18.58 -20.33
N TYR A 217 -11.16 18.33 -20.20
CA TYR A 217 -11.82 17.24 -20.94
C TYR A 217 -13.25 17.68 -21.30
N GLN A 218 -13.39 18.25 -22.49
CA GLN A 218 -14.69 18.48 -23.12
C GLN A 218 -14.88 17.36 -24.14
N HIS A 219 -15.62 16.32 -23.76
CA HIS A 219 -16.26 15.43 -24.73
C HIS A 219 -17.76 15.57 -24.56
N GLU A 220 -18.41 15.84 -25.68
CA GLU A 220 -19.84 16.07 -25.87
C GLU A 220 -20.70 14.98 -25.25
N TYR A 221 -21.74 15.39 -24.53
CA TYR A 221 -22.93 14.57 -24.38
C TYR A 221 -24.17 15.47 -24.44
N HIS A 222 -24.98 15.23 -25.46
CA HIS A 222 -26.22 15.94 -25.75
C HIS A 222 -27.16 15.96 -24.55
N GLN A 223 -27.71 17.14 -24.27
CA GLN A 223 -28.79 17.35 -23.30
C GLN A 223 -30.05 16.59 -23.74
N SER A 224 -30.41 15.54 -22.99
CA SER A 224 -31.81 15.08 -22.91
C SER A 224 -32.35 15.38 -21.51
N LYS A 225 -33.31 16.31 -21.45
CA LYS A 225 -34.12 16.64 -20.26
C LYS A 225 -34.65 15.38 -19.58
N ARG A 226 -34.27 15.10 -18.32
CA ARG A 226 -34.95 14.10 -17.48
C ARG A 226 -35.09 14.54 -16.02
N ARG A 227 -36.36 14.53 -15.60
CA ARG A 227 -36.98 14.58 -14.26
C ARG A 227 -36.02 14.49 -13.06
N SER A 228 -36.21 15.43 -12.13
CA SER A 228 -35.66 15.46 -10.77
C SER A 228 -35.85 14.11 -10.07
N LYS A 229 -34.74 13.37 -9.89
CA LYS A 229 -34.66 12.22 -8.99
C LYS A 229 -34.54 12.76 -7.56
N ARG A 230 -35.40 12.27 -6.65
CA ARG A 230 -35.31 12.52 -5.20
C ARG A 230 -33.86 12.40 -4.72
N TYR A 231 -33.38 13.46 -4.07
CA TYR A 231 -32.03 13.57 -3.53
C TYR A 231 -31.86 12.64 -2.32
N THR A 232 -31.48 11.38 -2.54
CA THR A 232 -30.97 10.53 -1.47
C THR A 232 -29.61 11.09 -1.06
N LYS A 233 -29.48 11.62 0.17
CA LYS A 233 -28.21 12.12 0.74
C LYS A 233 -27.16 11.01 0.62
N LYS A 234 -26.23 11.14 -0.34
CA LYS A 234 -25.11 10.21 -0.47
C LYS A 234 -24.28 10.28 0.80
N VAL A 235 -24.19 9.18 1.54
CA VAL A 235 -23.28 9.04 2.66
C VAL A 235 -21.88 8.84 2.08
N HIS A 236 -21.00 9.83 2.23
CA HIS A 236 -19.62 9.76 1.79
C HIS A 236 -18.76 9.22 2.94
N ASN A 237 -18.71 7.89 3.10
CA ASN A 237 -17.95 7.22 4.17
C ASN A 237 -16.67 6.52 3.67
N THR A 238 -16.27 6.74 2.42
CA THR A 238 -15.16 6.00 1.80
C THR A 238 -14.17 6.96 1.15
N CYS A 239 -12.91 6.88 1.57
CA CYS A 239 -11.80 7.63 1.01
C CYS A 239 -11.19 6.87 -0.18
N GLU A 240 -11.24 7.46 -1.37
CA GLU A 240 -10.69 6.88 -2.59
C GLU A 240 -9.20 7.19 -2.74
N LEU A 241 -8.37 6.15 -2.76
CA LEU A 241 -6.92 6.20 -2.72
C LEU A 241 -6.28 6.11 -4.11
N MET A 242 -5.19 6.86 -4.29
CA MET A 242 -4.16 6.58 -5.30
C MET A 242 -2.98 5.87 -4.64
N VAL A 243 -2.70 4.65 -5.06
CA VAL A 243 -1.65 3.80 -4.53
C VAL A 243 -0.48 3.79 -5.51
N VAL A 244 0.72 4.10 -5.03
CA VAL A 244 1.94 4.14 -5.85
C VAL A 244 2.97 3.21 -5.26
N ALA A 245 3.53 2.30 -6.06
CA ALA A 245 4.71 1.52 -5.71
C ALA A 245 5.89 1.98 -6.55
N ASP A 246 6.99 2.39 -5.90
CA ASP A 246 8.22 2.75 -6.60
C ASP A 246 8.97 1.51 -7.12
N TYR A 247 10.00 1.76 -7.93
CA TYR A 247 10.81 0.68 -8.50
C TYR A 247 11.52 -0.17 -7.45
N LYS A 248 11.80 0.39 -6.26
CA LYS A 248 12.42 -0.34 -5.14
C LYS A 248 11.41 -1.31 -4.54
N PHE A 249 10.16 -0.89 -4.36
CA PHE A 249 9.09 -1.75 -3.87
C PHE A 249 8.78 -2.88 -4.84
N TYR A 250 8.65 -2.56 -6.13
CA TYR A 250 8.47 -3.56 -7.19
C TYR A 250 9.61 -4.60 -7.20
N SER A 251 10.86 -4.14 -7.10
CA SER A 251 12.03 -5.03 -7.11
C SER A 251 12.18 -5.83 -5.80
N GLY A 252 12.02 -5.15 -4.67
CA GLY A 252 12.27 -5.71 -3.34
C GLY A 252 11.11 -6.54 -2.83
N VAL A 253 9.93 -5.95 -2.70
CA VAL A 253 8.74 -6.61 -2.14
C VAL A 253 7.96 -7.37 -3.19
N GLY A 254 7.91 -6.85 -4.42
CA GLY A 254 7.21 -7.48 -5.54
C GLY A 254 7.97 -8.61 -6.22
N ASN A 255 9.26 -8.80 -5.91
CA ASN A 255 10.17 -9.72 -6.62
C ASN A 255 10.20 -9.51 -8.14
N LYS A 256 10.08 -8.25 -8.58
CA LYS A 256 9.95 -7.87 -10.00
C LYS A 256 8.74 -8.50 -10.70
N ASP A 257 7.72 -8.91 -9.95
CA ASP A 257 6.47 -9.42 -10.48
C ASP A 257 5.33 -8.43 -10.22
N LEU A 258 4.59 -8.11 -11.29
CA LEU A 258 3.54 -7.09 -11.26
C LEU A 258 2.33 -7.53 -10.46
N LEU A 259 1.92 -8.79 -10.61
CA LEU A 259 0.73 -9.33 -9.94
C LEU A 259 1.00 -9.54 -8.47
N ASN A 260 2.20 -10.04 -8.10
CA ASN A 260 2.63 -10.14 -6.71
C ASN A 260 2.66 -8.75 -6.05
N THR A 261 3.21 -7.74 -6.73
CA THR A 261 3.23 -6.35 -6.21
C THR A 261 1.82 -5.84 -5.98
N ALA A 262 0.93 -5.96 -6.97
CA ALA A 262 -0.44 -5.48 -6.89
C ALA A 262 -1.24 -6.23 -5.81
N ASN A 263 -1.16 -7.56 -5.79
CA ASN A 263 -1.90 -8.41 -4.85
C ASN A 263 -1.45 -8.17 -3.41
N TYR A 264 -0.15 -7.97 -3.17
CA TYR A 264 0.38 -7.64 -1.86
C TYR A 264 -0.14 -6.30 -1.35
N LEU A 265 -0.13 -5.25 -2.17
CA LEU A 265 -0.67 -3.93 -1.81
C LEU A 265 -2.18 -4.00 -1.52
N ILE A 266 -2.93 -4.75 -2.33
CA ILE A 266 -4.36 -4.95 -2.13
C ILE A 266 -4.62 -5.70 -0.83
N HIS A 267 -3.82 -6.72 -0.51
CA HIS A 267 -3.93 -7.46 0.74
C HIS A 267 -3.73 -6.55 1.96
N ILE A 268 -2.65 -5.76 1.98
CA ILE A 268 -2.39 -4.78 3.06
C ILE A 268 -3.56 -3.80 3.20
N LEU A 269 -3.99 -3.19 2.10
CA LEU A 269 -5.02 -2.15 2.16
C LEU A 269 -6.41 -2.68 2.52
N ARG A 270 -6.68 -3.97 2.27
CA ARG A 270 -7.89 -4.62 2.79
C ARG A 270 -7.85 -4.71 4.32
N LYS A 271 -6.71 -5.08 4.90
CA LYS A 271 -6.55 -5.11 6.36
C LYS A 271 -6.70 -3.73 6.97
N VAL A 272 -6.12 -2.72 6.34
CA VAL A 272 -6.30 -1.33 6.77
C VAL A 272 -7.78 -0.93 6.69
N ASP A 273 -8.49 -1.21 5.59
CA ASP A 273 -9.93 -0.91 5.49
C ASP A 273 -10.76 -1.61 6.57
N THR A 274 -10.47 -2.88 6.86
CA THR A 274 -11.12 -3.63 7.95
C THR A 274 -10.94 -2.91 9.29
N ILE A 275 -9.74 -2.43 9.61
CA ILE A 275 -9.47 -1.66 10.83
C ILE A 275 -10.34 -0.39 10.86
N TYR A 276 -10.38 0.38 9.76
CA TYR A 276 -11.12 1.65 9.72
C TYR A 276 -12.62 1.45 9.86
N ARG A 277 -13.18 0.44 9.17
CA ARG A 277 -14.62 0.18 9.16
C ARG A 277 -15.14 -0.37 10.48
N THR A 278 -14.30 -1.10 11.20
CA THR A 278 -14.62 -1.63 12.55
C THR A 278 -14.33 -0.64 13.67
N THR A 279 -13.66 0.48 13.37
CA THR A 279 -13.41 1.54 14.36
C THR A 279 -14.67 2.39 14.58
N LEU A 280 -14.97 2.62 15.85
CA LEU A 280 -15.99 3.55 16.33
C LEU A 280 -15.32 4.91 16.56
N TRP A 281 -15.56 5.85 15.65
CA TRP A 281 -14.82 7.13 15.63
C TRP A 281 -15.41 8.16 16.59
N ASP A 282 -16.74 8.25 16.64
CA ASP A 282 -17.47 9.11 17.56
C ASP A 282 -18.87 8.52 17.80
N GLU A 283 -19.11 8.03 19.01
CA GLU A 283 -20.40 7.48 19.44
C GLU A 283 -21.52 8.51 19.39
N LYS A 284 -21.24 9.77 19.76
CA LYS A 284 -22.25 10.83 19.84
C LYS A 284 -22.63 11.33 18.45
N ALA A 285 -21.67 11.39 17.54
CA ALA A 285 -21.90 11.79 16.15
C ALA A 285 -22.30 10.61 15.23
N GLY A 286 -22.33 9.37 15.73
CA GLY A 286 -22.66 8.18 14.94
C GLY A 286 -21.67 7.91 13.81
N LEU A 287 -20.40 8.28 13.99
CA LEU A 287 -19.35 8.13 12.97
C LEU A 287 -18.81 6.69 13.01
N ILE A 288 -19.45 5.82 12.24
CA ILE A 288 -19.07 4.41 12.08
C ILE A 288 -18.91 4.05 10.60
N ASN A 289 -18.22 2.94 10.32
CA ASN A 289 -18.08 2.38 8.98
C ASN A 289 -17.47 3.36 7.96
N TYR A 290 -16.51 4.18 8.42
CA TYR A 290 -15.61 4.91 7.52
C TYR A 290 -14.50 3.97 7.06
N GLY A 291 -14.06 4.10 5.81
CA GLY A 291 -13.04 3.24 5.26
C GLY A 291 -12.36 3.81 4.04
N ILE A 292 -11.61 2.98 3.36
CA ILE A 292 -10.81 3.33 2.19
C ILE A 292 -11.17 2.42 1.02
N LYS A 293 -10.91 2.89 -0.20
CA LYS A 293 -10.94 2.07 -1.42
C LYS A 293 -9.85 2.50 -2.38
N ILE A 294 -9.32 1.56 -3.14
CA ILE A 294 -8.31 1.86 -4.16
C ILE A 294 -9.02 2.28 -5.44
N LYS A 295 -8.74 3.51 -5.87
CA LYS A 295 -9.22 4.04 -7.16
C LYS A 295 -8.21 3.86 -8.27
N TYR A 296 -6.94 4.11 -7.96
CA TYR A 296 -5.88 4.06 -8.95
C TYR A 296 -4.64 3.41 -8.35
N MET A 297 -3.99 2.54 -9.12
CA MET A 297 -2.73 1.91 -8.76
C MET A 297 -1.66 2.19 -9.83
N SER A 298 -0.48 2.64 -9.40
CA SER A 298 0.67 2.90 -10.26
C SER A 298 1.88 2.11 -9.77
N ILE A 299 2.42 1.20 -10.58
CA ILE A 299 3.58 0.39 -10.25
C ILE A 299 4.76 0.78 -11.14
N HIS A 300 5.81 1.34 -10.57
CA HIS A 300 7.00 1.71 -11.31
C HIS A 300 7.91 0.48 -11.49
N ARG A 301 8.21 0.13 -12.74
CA ARG A 301 9.10 -1.02 -13.04
C ARG A 301 10.57 -0.64 -12.99
N GLU A 302 10.85 0.60 -13.32
CA GLU A 302 12.20 1.17 -13.46
C GLU A 302 12.28 2.50 -12.72
N TYR A 303 13.49 2.93 -12.40
CA TYR A 303 13.72 4.24 -11.79
C TYR A 303 13.52 5.36 -12.83
N SER A 304 13.09 6.53 -12.36
CA SER A 304 12.91 7.71 -13.21
C SER A 304 14.27 8.27 -13.68
N ASN A 305 14.32 8.81 -14.89
CA ASN A 305 15.49 9.54 -15.41
C ASN A 305 15.60 10.98 -14.84
N HIS A 306 14.61 11.45 -14.09
CA HIS A 306 14.57 12.80 -13.55
C HIS A 306 15.04 12.83 -12.08
N ALA A 307 16.15 13.50 -11.78
CA ALA A 307 16.78 13.53 -10.44
C ALA A 307 15.89 14.06 -9.29
N GLN A 308 14.89 14.87 -9.63
CA GLN A 308 13.93 15.44 -8.67
C GLN A 308 12.69 14.57 -8.45
N ASP A 309 12.46 13.55 -9.29
CA ASP A 309 11.32 12.65 -9.18
C ASP A 309 11.53 11.66 -8.03
N TYR A 310 10.50 11.42 -7.21
CA TYR A 310 10.56 10.50 -6.06
C TYR A 310 11.03 9.09 -6.44
N ASN A 311 10.80 8.67 -7.69
CA ASN A 311 11.19 7.36 -8.21
C ASN A 311 12.62 7.35 -8.81
N TYR A 312 13.43 8.40 -8.62
CA TYR A 312 14.83 8.44 -9.05
C TYR A 312 15.72 7.44 -8.28
N ASN A 313 16.78 6.96 -8.92
CA ASN A 313 17.74 6.05 -8.30
C ASN A 313 18.67 6.78 -7.31
N LYS A 314 18.16 7.02 -6.09
CA LYS A 314 18.95 7.46 -4.95
C LYS A 314 18.37 6.97 -3.63
N THR A 315 19.15 7.03 -2.56
CA THR A 315 18.66 6.84 -1.19
C THR A 315 18.07 8.15 -0.71
N TRP A 316 16.77 8.14 -0.41
CA TRP A 316 16.09 9.35 0.02
C TRP A 316 16.16 9.54 1.53
N GLU A 317 16.26 10.79 1.95
CA GLU A 317 15.96 11.18 3.32
C GLU A 317 14.44 11.28 3.56
N ILE A 318 14.05 11.25 4.82
CA ILE A 318 12.66 11.12 5.29
C ILE A 318 11.75 12.22 4.69
N THR A 319 12.11 13.49 4.91
CA THR A 319 11.30 14.65 4.45
C THR A 319 11.44 14.92 2.95
N PRO A 320 12.66 14.89 2.36
CA PRO A 320 12.82 15.10 0.92
C PRO A 320 12.05 14.11 0.05
N LEU A 321 11.89 12.84 0.46
CA LEU A 321 11.06 11.89 -0.28
C LEU A 321 9.60 12.33 -0.33
N LEU A 322 9.04 12.70 0.82
CA LEU A 322 7.65 13.13 0.91
C LEU A 322 7.43 14.37 0.03
N GLN A 323 8.31 15.35 0.10
CA GLN A 323 8.23 16.57 -0.72
C GLN A 323 8.32 16.25 -2.22
N ALA A 324 9.25 15.38 -2.64
CA ALA A 324 9.39 14.98 -4.03
C ALA A 324 8.15 14.25 -4.56
N PHE A 325 7.55 13.37 -3.74
CA PHE A 325 6.30 12.70 -4.08
C PHE A 325 5.15 13.70 -4.23
N SER A 326 5.04 14.65 -3.30
CA SER A 326 3.96 15.64 -3.21
C SER A 326 3.90 16.65 -4.37
N ARG A 327 4.95 16.74 -5.21
CA ARG A 327 4.96 17.60 -6.40
C ARG A 327 4.01 17.15 -7.51
N LYS A 328 3.51 15.91 -7.46
CA LYS A 328 2.57 15.41 -8.47
C LYS A 328 1.16 15.95 -8.22
N LEU A 329 0.78 16.96 -9.00
CA LEU A 329 -0.52 17.63 -8.89
C LEU A 329 -1.73 16.72 -9.18
N GLU A 330 -1.51 15.56 -9.82
CA GLU A 330 -2.58 14.59 -10.08
C GLU A 330 -3.18 13.98 -8.81
N PHE A 331 -2.45 14.05 -7.68
CA PHE A 331 -2.89 13.51 -6.39
C PHE A 331 -4.08 14.26 -5.81
N ASN A 332 -4.27 15.53 -6.15
CA ASN A 332 -5.41 16.35 -5.73
C ASN A 332 -6.78 15.81 -6.23
N LYS A 333 -6.78 14.86 -7.18
CA LYS A 333 -8.01 14.21 -7.69
C LYS A 333 -8.52 13.07 -6.79
N TYR A 334 -7.71 12.67 -5.80
CA TYR A 334 -8.00 11.56 -4.92
C TYR A 334 -8.19 12.07 -3.49
N CYS A 335 -8.86 11.29 -2.65
CA CYS A 335 -8.97 11.62 -1.24
C CYS A 335 -7.56 11.61 -0.60
N LEU A 336 -6.74 10.63 -0.97
CA LEU A 336 -5.38 10.47 -0.47
C LEU A 336 -4.50 9.74 -1.51
N ALA A 337 -3.22 10.12 -1.60
CA ALA A 337 -2.21 9.42 -2.38
C ALA A 337 -1.11 8.85 -1.47
N HIS A 338 -0.79 7.57 -1.62
CA HIS A 338 0.16 6.88 -0.75
C HIS A 338 1.25 6.16 -1.53
N LEU A 339 2.50 6.44 -1.19
CA LEU A 339 3.69 5.81 -1.77
C LEU A 339 4.15 4.63 -0.91
N PHE A 340 4.34 3.48 -1.55
CA PHE A 340 4.98 2.31 -1.00
C PHE A 340 6.39 2.20 -1.59
N THR A 341 7.39 2.13 -0.70
CA THR A 341 8.81 2.05 -1.05
C THR A 341 9.49 0.90 -0.32
N TYR A 342 10.68 0.53 -0.76
CA TYR A 342 11.54 -0.45 -0.10
C TYR A 342 12.94 0.13 0.08
N GLN A 343 13.09 0.97 1.11
CA GLN A 343 14.38 1.56 1.47
C GLN A 343 14.48 1.82 2.97
N LYS A 344 15.68 1.71 3.50
CA LYS A 344 15.96 2.02 4.91
C LYS A 344 15.99 3.54 5.10
N PHE A 345 15.33 4.00 6.16
CA PHE A 345 15.44 5.38 6.64
C PHE A 345 16.18 5.44 7.97
N ASN A 346 16.79 6.59 8.24
CA ASN A 346 17.42 6.88 9.51
C ASN A 346 16.39 6.88 10.65
N ASP A 347 16.86 6.69 11.88
CA ASP A 347 16.06 6.66 13.11
C ASP A 347 14.96 5.57 13.16
N GLY A 348 14.92 4.64 12.20
CA GLY A 348 13.89 3.59 12.17
C GLY A 348 12.50 4.06 11.82
N VAL A 349 12.42 5.14 11.04
CA VAL A 349 11.17 5.64 10.47
C VAL A 349 10.70 4.71 9.36
N LEU A 350 9.46 4.21 9.49
CA LEU A 350 8.84 3.33 8.49
C LEU A 350 7.77 4.06 7.65
N GLY A 351 7.49 5.33 7.94
CA GLY A 351 6.57 6.14 7.15
C GLY A 351 6.53 7.59 7.59
N LEU A 352 6.07 8.45 6.69
CA LEU A 352 5.83 9.87 6.95
C LEU A 352 4.63 10.36 6.14
N ALA A 353 3.87 11.26 6.72
CA ALA A 353 2.70 11.88 6.10
C ALA A 353 2.56 13.35 6.53
N TYR A 354 1.87 14.13 5.70
CA TYR A 354 1.30 15.40 6.13
C TYR A 354 0.06 15.16 6.98
N ILE A 355 -0.04 15.85 8.11
CA ILE A 355 -1.09 15.62 9.11
C ILE A 355 -2.21 16.63 8.91
N ALA A 356 -3.46 16.16 8.93
CA ALA A 356 -4.63 17.05 9.00
C ALA A 356 -4.67 17.76 10.36
N SER A 357 -5.01 19.05 10.35
CA SER A 357 -5.29 19.77 11.59
C SER A 357 -6.78 19.76 11.90
N SER A 358 -7.13 19.75 13.19
CA SER A 358 -8.51 19.86 13.66
C SER A 358 -9.14 21.22 13.32
N ARG A 359 -8.33 22.21 12.94
CA ARG A 359 -8.78 23.52 12.48
C ARG A 359 -9.25 23.44 11.03
N ARG A 360 -10.42 24.00 10.74
CA ARG A 360 -10.98 24.05 9.38
C ARG A 360 -10.04 24.83 8.45
N ASN A 361 -9.93 24.38 7.19
CA ASN A 361 -9.14 25.02 6.12
C ASN A 361 -7.62 24.96 6.32
N THR A 362 -7.16 23.92 7.00
CA THR A 362 -5.73 23.65 7.11
C THR A 362 -5.25 22.79 5.97
N TYR A 363 -4.01 23.05 5.54
CA TYR A 363 -3.31 22.17 4.63
C TYR A 363 -2.80 20.93 5.37
N GLY A 364 -2.72 19.80 4.66
CA GLY A 364 -2.35 18.49 5.19
C GLY A 364 -3.51 17.51 5.31
N GLY A 365 -3.24 16.24 5.06
CA GLY A 365 -4.17 15.12 5.27
C GLY A 365 -5.20 14.93 4.17
N ILE A 366 -6.25 14.16 4.47
CA ILE A 366 -7.28 13.77 3.49
C ILE A 366 -7.94 14.99 2.84
N CYS A 367 -8.14 14.93 1.52
CA CYS A 367 -8.80 15.98 0.73
C CYS A 367 -8.16 17.38 0.88
N SER A 368 -6.86 17.45 1.21
CA SER A 368 -6.17 18.73 1.36
C SER A 368 -6.04 19.48 0.03
N PRO A 369 -6.30 20.80 -0.01
CA PRO A 369 -6.11 21.61 -1.21
C PRO A 369 -4.63 21.72 -1.60
N LEU A 370 -4.37 22.14 -2.84
CA LEU A 370 -3.02 22.40 -3.32
C LEU A 370 -2.36 23.51 -2.49
N TYR A 371 -1.14 23.24 -2.02
CA TYR A 371 -0.34 24.16 -1.23
C TYR A 371 0.72 24.83 -2.11
N ARG A 372 0.78 26.16 -2.06
CA ARG A 372 1.82 26.95 -2.73
C ARG A 372 2.93 27.29 -1.74
N LYS A 373 4.11 26.77 -2.00
CA LYS A 373 5.31 27.04 -1.22
C LYS A 373 6.19 28.05 -1.94
N GLN A 374 6.38 29.22 -1.35
CA GLN A 374 7.37 30.18 -1.83
C GLN A 374 8.78 29.63 -1.58
N THR A 375 9.61 29.62 -2.62
CA THR A 375 11.02 29.23 -2.55
C THR A 375 11.89 30.33 -3.13
N SER A 376 13.20 30.30 -2.85
CA SER A 376 14.16 31.26 -3.40
C SER A 376 14.24 31.24 -4.94
N PHE A 377 13.74 30.17 -5.58
CA PHE A 377 13.78 29.96 -7.03
C PHE A 377 12.40 30.06 -7.70
N GLY A 378 11.34 30.44 -6.97
CA GLY A 378 9.97 30.53 -7.49
C GLY A 378 8.93 29.91 -6.56
N VAL A 379 7.83 29.42 -7.13
CA VAL A 379 6.71 28.82 -6.38
C VAL A 379 6.65 27.31 -6.66
N ASP A 380 6.81 26.51 -5.61
CA ASP A 380 6.55 25.06 -5.65
C ASP A 380 5.07 24.81 -5.31
N ILE A 381 4.37 23.99 -6.11
CA ILE A 381 2.98 23.59 -5.83
C ILE A 381 2.98 22.13 -5.38
N LEU A 382 2.40 21.86 -4.21
CA LEU A 382 2.40 20.55 -3.55
C LEU A 382 0.97 20.07 -3.27
N SER A 383 0.74 18.77 -3.43
CA SER A 383 -0.46 18.08 -2.95
C SER A 383 -0.16 17.52 -1.55
N LEU A 384 -0.80 18.05 -0.50
CA LEU A 384 -0.52 17.63 0.88
C LEU A 384 -1.43 16.50 1.39
N ASN A 385 -2.24 15.91 0.51
CA ASN A 385 -2.99 14.67 0.75
C ASN A 385 -2.13 13.43 0.51
N THR A 386 -0.86 13.48 0.93
CA THR A 386 0.17 12.50 0.57
C THR A 386 0.91 11.93 1.76
N GLY A 387 1.32 10.67 1.63
CA GLY A 387 2.19 10.00 2.59
C GLY A 387 2.98 8.88 1.94
N TRP A 388 3.91 8.31 2.68
CA TRP A 388 4.67 7.15 2.25
C TRP A 388 4.92 6.15 3.39
N SER A 389 5.06 4.89 3.03
CA SER A 389 5.42 3.77 3.91
C SER A 389 6.55 2.94 3.30
N SER A 390 7.49 2.49 4.13
CA SER A 390 8.60 1.63 3.73
C SER A 390 8.46 0.23 4.32
N SER A 391 8.68 -0.78 3.48
CA SER A 391 8.70 -2.18 3.88
C SER A 391 10.10 -2.69 4.27
N MET A 392 11.04 -1.79 4.57
CA MET A 392 12.41 -2.13 4.98
C MET A 392 12.72 -1.53 6.35
N ASN A 393 13.20 -2.36 7.28
CA ASN A 393 13.50 -1.95 8.64
C ASN A 393 14.89 -1.29 8.79
N THR A 394 15.22 -0.89 10.03
CA THR A 394 16.52 -0.30 10.41
C THR A 394 17.72 -1.18 10.11
N TYR A 395 17.54 -2.50 10.06
CA TYR A 395 18.59 -3.47 9.76
C TYR A 395 18.74 -3.72 8.25
N GLY A 396 17.94 -3.05 7.42
CA GLY A 396 17.90 -3.29 5.98
C GLY A 396 17.19 -4.58 5.58
N ALA A 397 16.45 -5.19 6.51
CA ALA A 397 15.66 -6.39 6.26
C ALA A 397 14.20 -6.04 5.97
N ARG A 398 13.53 -6.87 5.16
CA ARG A 398 12.09 -6.71 4.89
C ARG A 398 11.24 -6.90 6.14
N ILE A 399 10.31 -6.00 6.42
CA ILE A 399 9.37 -6.17 7.54
C ILE A 399 8.38 -7.31 7.27
N LEU A 400 7.83 -7.90 8.33
CA LEU A 400 6.78 -8.90 8.22
C LEU A 400 5.49 -8.28 7.66
N THR A 401 4.61 -9.07 7.03
CA THR A 401 3.33 -8.53 6.52
C THR A 401 2.50 -7.88 7.61
N GLN A 402 2.41 -8.48 8.81
CA GLN A 402 1.71 -7.88 9.95
C GLN A 402 2.29 -6.51 10.37
N GLU A 403 3.61 -6.32 10.29
CA GLU A 403 4.24 -5.03 10.58
C GLU A 403 3.89 -4.01 9.49
N ALA A 404 3.85 -4.43 8.22
CA ALA A 404 3.47 -3.58 7.09
C ALA A 404 2.03 -3.08 7.18
N ASP A 405 1.10 -3.94 7.62
CA ASP A 405 -0.30 -3.58 7.88
C ASP A 405 -0.41 -2.43 8.89
N LEU A 406 0.29 -2.56 10.03
CA LEU A 406 0.29 -1.56 11.10
C LEU A 406 0.95 -0.25 10.70
N VAL A 407 2.09 -0.31 10.00
CA VAL A 407 2.80 0.88 9.49
C VAL A 407 1.91 1.67 8.54
N THR A 408 1.20 0.97 7.65
CA THR A 408 0.31 1.59 6.68
C THR A 408 -0.92 2.19 7.37
N ALA A 409 -1.56 1.45 8.28
CA ALA A 409 -2.70 1.93 9.05
C ALA A 409 -2.36 3.19 9.86
N HIS A 410 -1.23 3.19 10.55
CA HIS A 410 -0.75 4.33 11.34
C HIS A 410 -0.40 5.55 10.47
N GLY A 411 0.20 5.33 9.31
CA GLY A 411 0.52 6.40 8.36
C GLY A 411 -0.73 7.09 7.83
N GLN A 412 -1.74 6.30 7.46
CA GLN A 412 -3.02 6.81 6.97
C GLN A 412 -3.87 7.44 8.08
N TYR A 413 -3.78 6.95 9.32
CA TYR A 413 -4.59 7.45 10.43
C TYR A 413 -4.23 8.90 10.80
N LYS A 414 -2.96 9.25 10.57
CA LYS A 414 -2.46 10.60 10.82
C LYS A 414 -2.87 11.61 9.75
N GLN A 415 -3.35 11.15 8.59
CA GLN A 415 -3.80 11.97 7.48
C GLN A 415 -5.29 12.20 7.58
#